data_AF-A0A9X3I0L5-F1
#
_entry.id   AF-A0A9X3I0L5-F1
#
_cell.length_a   1.000
_cell.length_b   1.000
_cell.length_c   1.000
_cell.angle_alpha   90.00
_cell.angle_beta   90.00
_cell.angle_gamma   90.00
#
_symmetry.space_group_name_H-M   'P 1'
#
loop_
_entity.id
_entity.type
_entity.pdbx_description
1 polymer ?
#
loop_
_entity_poly.entity_id
_entity_poly.type
_entity_poly.pdbx_seq_one_letter_code
_entity_poly.pdbx_strand_id
1 'polypeptide(L)'
;MDQQINEELRQYKLFKIQETEAKLRRFWQTYLEVKEGIFIKFSKNVTSNILQIPIILLFLICLVIGILLLFPDIIIDLVTSNEIDLSRSDKEEFLLISEFTAYLLLGLSGLFGFISYLLKLNNRKRNNIYNLSKLLEEVMLYMEDSSNDEKRKYEYFVDSIAEKEKIKRSSVHNMG
;
A
#
# COMPACT_ATOMS: atom_id res chain seq x y z
N MET A 1 54.35 -2.00 11.51
CA MET A 1 53.15 -2.48 12.22
C MET A 1 52.05 -1.42 12.17
N ASP A 2 52.27 -0.22 12.71
CA ASP A 2 51.25 0.85 12.71
C ASP A 2 50.78 1.32 11.31
N GLN A 3 51.68 1.40 10.33
CA GLN A 3 51.31 1.77 8.95
C GLN A 3 50.40 0.73 8.29
N GLN A 4 50.63 -0.55 8.56
CA GLN A 4 49.84 -1.65 8.01
C GLN A 4 48.45 -1.69 8.66
N ILE A 5 48.37 -1.50 9.98
CA ILE A 5 47.11 -1.38 10.72
C ILE A 5 46.28 -0.19 10.23
N ASN A 6 46.91 0.97 9.99
CA ASN A 6 46.21 2.14 9.47
C ASN A 6 45.68 1.94 8.05
N GLU A 7 46.42 1.25 7.19
CA GLU A 7 45.98 0.95 5.82
C GLU A 7 44.84 -0.07 5.80
N GLU A 8 44.89 -1.11 6.64
CA GLU A 8 43.78 -2.05 6.83
C GLU A 8 42.51 -1.34 7.34
N LEU A 9 42.66 -0.42 8.30
CA LEU A 9 41.54 0.35 8.84
C LEU A 9 40.94 1.32 7.80
N ARG A 10 41.80 1.90 6.95
CA ARG A 10 41.39 2.76 5.84
C ARG A 10 40.59 1.98 4.79
N GLN A 11 41.09 0.80 4.39
CA GLN A 11 40.40 -0.08 3.45
C GLN A 11 39.04 -0.54 3.99
N TYR A 12 38.97 -0.90 5.28
CA TYR A 12 37.71 -1.29 5.92
C TYR A 12 36.66 -0.17 5.89
N LYS A 13 37.06 1.07 6.19
CA LYS A 13 36.16 2.24 6.14
C LYS A 13 35.67 2.53 4.72
N LEU A 14 36.56 2.47 3.72
CA LEU A 14 36.19 2.63 2.31
C LEU A 14 35.23 1.54 1.84
N PHE A 15 35.48 0.29 2.24
CA PHE A 15 34.60 -0.83 1.92
C PHE A 15 33.18 -0.62 2.46
N LYS A 16 33.03 -0.16 3.71
CA LYS A 16 31.70 0.15 4.29
C LYS A 16 30.93 1.23 3.52
N ILE A 17 31.62 2.29 3.13
CA ILE A 17 31.02 3.37 2.33
C ILE A 17 30.53 2.81 0.98
N GLN A 18 31.37 2.03 0.29
CA GLN A 18 31.01 1.42 -0.99
C GLN A 18 29.85 0.42 -0.87
N GLU A 19 29.83 -0.39 0.20
CA GLU A 19 28.74 -1.32 0.47
C GLU A 19 27.42 -0.57 0.70
N THR A 20 27.46 0.54 1.43
CA THR A 20 26.29 1.39 1.71
C THR A 20 25.78 2.06 0.44
N GLU A 21 26.66 2.62 -0.39
CA GLU A 21 26.29 3.21 -1.68
C GLU A 21 25.74 2.17 -2.67
N ALA A 22 26.26 0.94 -2.66
CA ALA A 22 25.73 -0.16 -3.46
C ALA A 22 24.30 -0.55 -3.01
N LYS A 23 24.05 -0.61 -1.70
CA LYS A 23 22.70 -0.83 -1.16
C LYS A 23 21.74 0.30 -1.53
N LEU A 24 22.19 1.54 -1.40
CA LEU A 24 21.38 2.74 -1.72
C LEU A 24 20.96 2.75 -3.20
N ARG A 25 21.87 2.40 -4.12
CA ARG A 25 21.53 2.22 -5.54
C ARG A 25 20.46 1.16 -5.78
N ARG A 26 20.53 0.02 -5.09
CA ARG A 26 19.51 -1.04 -5.20
C ARG A 26 18.16 -0.55 -4.68
N PHE A 27 18.13 0.14 -3.54
CA PHE A 27 16.89 0.72 -3.00
C PHE A 27 16.30 1.78 -3.92
N TRP A 28 17.13 2.64 -4.49
CA TRP A 28 16.70 3.66 -5.46
C TRP A 28 16.06 3.03 -6.70
N GLN A 29 16.68 1.97 -7.23
CA GLN A 29 16.14 1.24 -8.37
C GLN A 29 14.78 0.60 -8.03
N THR A 30 14.65 -0.04 -6.86
CA THR A 30 13.37 -0.58 -6.38
C THR A 30 12.31 0.51 -6.17
N TYR A 31 12.71 1.68 -5.65
CA TYR A 31 11.80 2.81 -5.47
C TYR A 31 11.27 3.33 -6.80
N LEU A 32 12.13 3.47 -7.82
CA LEU A 32 11.74 3.90 -9.16
C LEU A 32 10.76 2.92 -9.82
N GLU A 33 11.04 1.61 -9.76
CA GLU A 33 10.14 0.57 -10.27
C GLU A 33 8.76 0.63 -9.61
N VAL A 34 8.72 0.87 -8.30
CA VAL A 34 7.48 1.02 -7.54
C VAL A 34 6.74 2.32 -7.92
N LYS A 35 7.46 3.44 -8.06
CA LYS A 35 6.91 4.78 -8.34
C LYS A 35 6.30 4.90 -9.74
N GLU A 36 6.96 4.36 -10.76
CA GLU A 36 6.42 4.32 -12.14
C GLU A 36 5.08 3.56 -12.19
N GLY A 37 4.94 2.50 -11.39
CA GLY A 37 3.70 1.75 -11.25
C GLY A 37 2.56 2.48 -10.52
N ILE A 38 2.86 3.56 -9.77
CA ILE A 38 1.93 4.29 -8.90
C ILE A 38 1.28 5.49 -9.61
N PHE A 39 2.06 6.32 -10.32
CA PHE A 39 1.60 7.63 -10.83
C PHE A 39 0.46 7.52 -11.87
N ILE A 40 0.52 6.51 -12.75
CA ILE A 40 -0.50 6.26 -13.79
C ILE A 40 -1.84 5.77 -13.19
N LYS A 41 -1.86 5.31 -11.92
CA LYS A 41 -3.04 4.70 -11.27
C LYS A 41 -3.83 5.63 -10.35
N PHE A 42 -3.33 6.83 -10.05
CA PHE A 42 -3.95 7.79 -9.12
C PHE A 42 -5.20 8.51 -9.69
N SER A 43 -5.28 8.76 -11.01
CA SER A 43 -6.46 9.37 -11.64
C SER A 43 -7.69 8.44 -11.61
N LYS A 44 -7.52 7.13 -11.77
CA LYS A 44 -8.59 6.12 -11.66
C LYS A 44 -9.06 5.86 -10.21
N ASN A 45 -8.45 6.52 -9.24
CA ASN A 45 -8.46 6.14 -7.81
C ASN A 45 -9.58 6.85 -7.02
N VAL A 46 -9.82 8.13 -7.31
CA VAL A 46 -10.98 8.87 -6.76
C VAL A 46 -12.27 8.24 -7.28
N THR A 47 -12.30 7.87 -8.56
CA THR A 47 -13.44 7.22 -9.20
C THR A 47 -13.73 5.85 -8.57
N SER A 48 -12.72 5.04 -8.25
CA SER A 48 -12.92 3.69 -7.69
C SER A 48 -13.45 3.70 -6.25
N ASN A 49 -13.01 4.65 -5.41
CA ASN A 49 -13.54 4.78 -4.04
C ASN A 49 -14.95 5.38 -4.04
N ILE A 50 -15.21 6.38 -4.88
CA ILE A 50 -16.54 6.95 -5.03
C ILE A 50 -17.52 5.90 -5.59
N LEU A 51 -17.09 5.05 -6.52
CA LEU A 51 -17.91 3.96 -7.09
C LEU A 51 -18.23 2.86 -6.05
N GLN A 52 -17.40 2.69 -5.02
CA GLN A 52 -17.64 1.67 -4.00
C GLN A 52 -18.90 1.96 -3.18
N ILE A 53 -19.17 3.24 -2.87
CA ILE A 53 -20.34 3.67 -2.09
C ILE A 53 -21.67 3.28 -2.75
N PRO A 54 -21.95 3.65 -4.02
CA PRO A 54 -23.19 3.25 -4.68
C PRO A 54 -23.28 1.74 -4.89
N ILE A 55 -22.17 1.02 -5.09
CA ILE A 55 -22.20 -0.45 -5.19
C ILE A 55 -22.62 -1.10 -3.88
N ILE A 56 -22.12 -0.61 -2.73
CA ILE A 56 -22.55 -1.11 -1.41
C ILE A 56 -24.02 -0.79 -1.16
N LEU A 57 -24.49 0.40 -1.54
CA LEU A 57 -25.90 0.76 -1.43
C LEU A 57 -26.79 -0.15 -2.29
N LEU A 58 -26.42 -0.39 -3.56
CA LEU A 58 -27.14 -1.32 -4.43
C LEU A 58 -27.16 -2.75 -3.88
N PHE A 59 -26.03 -3.21 -3.34
CA PHE A 59 -25.94 -4.50 -2.64
C PHE A 59 -26.98 -4.61 -1.52
N LEU A 60 -27.03 -3.61 -0.63
CA LEU A 60 -27.95 -3.59 0.52
C LEU A 60 -29.40 -3.49 0.09
N ILE A 61 -29.71 -2.64 -0.90
CA ILE A 61 -31.07 -2.46 -1.42
C ILE A 61 -31.56 -3.77 -2.04
N CYS A 62 -30.78 -4.39 -2.93
CA CYS A 62 -31.13 -5.66 -3.54
C CYS A 62 -31.27 -6.78 -2.51
N LEU A 63 -30.42 -6.80 -1.47
CA LEU A 63 -30.50 -7.78 -0.39
C LEU A 63 -31.81 -7.64 0.40
N VAL A 64 -32.13 -6.42 0.85
CA VAL A 64 -33.33 -6.17 1.66
C VAL A 64 -34.60 -6.45 0.86
N ILE A 65 -34.69 -5.94 -0.38
CA ILE A 65 -35.86 -6.20 -1.23
C ILE A 65 -35.96 -7.69 -1.58
N GLY A 66 -34.85 -8.35 -1.91
CA GLY A 66 -34.84 -9.78 -2.20
C GLY A 66 -35.30 -10.63 -1.01
N ILE A 67 -34.89 -10.29 0.21
CA ILE A 67 -35.36 -10.97 1.43
C ILE A 67 -36.84 -10.72 1.68
N LEU A 68 -37.32 -9.49 1.49
CA LEU A 68 -38.75 -9.17 1.67
C LEU A 68 -39.63 -9.97 0.70
N LEU A 69 -39.19 -10.12 -0.56
CA LEU A 69 -39.94 -10.87 -1.58
C LEU A 69 -39.93 -12.40 -1.37
N LEU A 70 -39.04 -12.94 -0.52
CA LEU A 70 -39.13 -14.35 -0.07
C LEU A 70 -40.33 -14.61 0.84
N PHE A 71 -40.95 -13.56 1.39
CA PHE A 71 -42.14 -13.66 2.24
C PHE A 71 -43.33 -12.93 1.61
N PRO A 72 -43.79 -13.36 0.42
CA PRO A 72 -44.84 -12.67 -0.31
C PRO A 72 -46.18 -12.64 0.45
N ASP A 73 -46.46 -13.65 1.27
CA ASP A 73 -47.68 -13.72 2.09
C ASP A 73 -47.83 -12.51 3.02
N ILE A 74 -46.72 -12.05 3.61
CA ILE A 74 -46.71 -10.86 4.48
C ILE A 74 -47.10 -9.61 3.68
N ILE A 75 -46.69 -9.52 2.41
CA ILE A 75 -47.00 -8.41 1.52
C ILE A 75 -48.48 -8.46 1.10
N ILE A 76 -48.97 -9.65 0.74
CA ILE A 76 -50.38 -9.87 0.39
C ILE A 76 -51.30 -9.52 1.56
N ASP A 77 -50.96 -9.95 2.78
CA ASP A 77 -51.72 -9.64 4.00
C ASP A 77 -51.75 -8.13 4.28
N LEU A 78 -50.62 -7.45 4.07
CA LEU A 78 -50.53 -6.00 4.23
C LEU A 78 -51.38 -5.24 3.19
N VAL A 79 -51.41 -5.71 1.94
CA VAL A 79 -52.23 -5.10 0.87
C VAL A 79 -53.72 -5.33 1.13
N THR A 80 -54.11 -6.54 1.49
CA THR A 80 -55.52 -6.89 1.79
C THR A 80 -56.04 -6.19 3.04
N SER A 81 -55.17 -5.91 4.03
CA SER A 81 -55.52 -5.09 5.21
C SER A 81 -55.85 -3.63 4.87
N ASN A 82 -55.47 -3.14 3.69
CA ASN A 82 -55.76 -1.79 3.19
C ASN A 82 -57.01 -1.74 2.28
N GLU A 83 -57.97 -2.65 2.48
CA GLU A 83 -59.24 -2.76 1.72
C GLU A 83 -59.08 -3.08 0.21
N ILE A 84 -57.91 -3.59 -0.21
CA ILE A 84 -57.69 -4.07 -1.58
C ILE A 84 -57.95 -5.58 -1.62
N ASP A 85 -59.13 -5.98 -2.10
CA ASP A 85 -59.45 -7.39 -2.30
C ASP A 85 -58.78 -7.95 -3.56
N LEU A 86 -57.76 -8.79 -3.35
CA LEU A 86 -57.07 -9.52 -4.41
C LEU A 86 -57.80 -10.82 -4.74
N SER A 87 -58.03 -11.08 -6.03
CA SER A 87 -58.60 -12.36 -6.46
C SER A 87 -57.61 -13.51 -6.20
N ARG A 88 -58.10 -14.75 -6.16
CA ARG A 88 -57.25 -15.94 -5.97
C ARG A 88 -56.22 -16.09 -7.09
N SER A 89 -56.59 -15.74 -8.32
CA SER A 89 -55.68 -15.75 -9.47
C SER A 89 -54.55 -14.73 -9.31
N ASP A 90 -54.87 -13.53 -8.82
CA ASP A 90 -53.86 -12.46 -8.64
C ASP A 90 -52.85 -12.82 -7.55
N LYS A 91 -53.31 -13.51 -6.48
CA LYS A 91 -52.43 -14.00 -5.42
C LYS A 91 -51.47 -15.07 -5.94
N GLU A 92 -51.96 -16.04 -6.71
CA GLU A 92 -51.12 -17.11 -7.28
C GLU A 92 -50.08 -16.56 -8.28
N GLU A 93 -50.46 -15.58 -9.11
CA GLU A 93 -49.54 -14.90 -10.02
C GLU A 93 -48.49 -14.06 -9.27
N PHE A 94 -48.91 -13.34 -8.22
CA PHE A 94 -48.00 -12.55 -7.39
C PHE A 94 -46.97 -13.42 -6.65
N LEU A 95 -47.38 -14.58 -6.13
CA LEU A 95 -46.48 -15.53 -5.46
C LEU A 95 -45.35 -15.97 -6.40
N LEU A 96 -45.69 -16.39 -7.62
CA LEU A 96 -44.72 -16.82 -8.64
C LEU A 96 -43.75 -15.71 -9.05
N ILE A 97 -44.27 -14.51 -9.32
CA ILE A 97 -43.45 -13.36 -9.71
C ILE A 97 -42.54 -12.93 -8.57
N SER A 98 -43.05 -12.91 -7.33
CA SER A 98 -42.28 -12.52 -6.14
C SER A 98 -41.13 -13.48 -5.90
N GLU A 99 -41.36 -14.79 -5.96
CA GLU A 99 -40.33 -15.80 -5.76
C GLU A 99 -39.22 -15.69 -6.83
N PHE A 100 -39.58 -15.57 -8.11
CA PHE A 100 -38.60 -15.38 -9.17
C PHE A 100 -37.77 -14.10 -8.99
N THR A 101 -38.44 -13.00 -8.66
CA THR A 101 -37.80 -11.69 -8.47
C THR A 101 -36.89 -11.70 -7.23
N ALA A 102 -37.27 -12.41 -6.17
CA ALA A 102 -36.45 -12.59 -4.98
C ALA A 102 -35.11 -13.24 -5.31
N TYR A 103 -35.11 -14.38 -6.02
CA TYR A 103 -33.87 -15.06 -6.41
C TYR A 103 -33.00 -14.22 -7.34
N LEU A 104 -33.61 -13.48 -8.28
CA LEU A 104 -32.90 -12.57 -9.17
C LEU A 104 -32.19 -11.47 -8.37
N LEU A 105 -32.89 -10.83 -7.44
CA LEU A 105 -32.33 -9.76 -6.59
C LEU A 105 -31.26 -10.27 -5.63
N LEU A 106 -31.43 -11.46 -5.06
CA LEU A 106 -30.41 -12.10 -4.22
C LEU A 106 -29.16 -12.44 -5.05
N GLY A 107 -29.32 -12.92 -6.28
CA GLY A 107 -28.22 -13.12 -7.22
C GLY A 107 -27.47 -11.83 -7.55
N LEU A 108 -28.20 -10.77 -7.87
CA LEU A 108 -27.61 -9.43 -8.09
C LEU A 108 -26.91 -8.89 -6.84
N SER A 109 -27.50 -9.09 -5.66
CA SER A 109 -26.87 -8.72 -4.39
C SER A 109 -25.55 -9.48 -4.22
N GLY A 110 -25.52 -10.79 -4.45
CA GLY A 110 -24.28 -11.57 -4.44
C GLY A 110 -23.20 -11.01 -5.39
N LEU A 111 -23.58 -10.64 -6.62
CA LEU A 111 -22.68 -10.00 -7.59
C LEU A 111 -22.15 -8.65 -7.12
N PHE A 112 -23.01 -7.76 -6.61
CA PHE A 112 -22.58 -6.47 -6.08
C PHE A 112 -21.67 -6.62 -4.86
N GLY A 113 -21.97 -7.58 -3.98
CA GLY A 113 -21.12 -7.93 -2.84
C GLY A 113 -19.74 -8.39 -3.29
N PHE A 114 -19.67 -9.26 -4.31
CA PHE A 114 -18.41 -9.73 -4.89
C PHE A 114 -17.61 -8.60 -5.54
N ILE A 115 -18.24 -7.73 -6.34
CA ILE A 115 -17.58 -6.57 -6.95
C ILE A 115 -17.04 -5.63 -5.87
N SER A 116 -17.83 -5.33 -4.83
CA SER A 116 -17.41 -4.52 -3.69
C SER A 116 -16.19 -5.12 -2.98
N TYR A 117 -16.16 -6.44 -2.81
CA TYR A 117 -15.02 -7.16 -2.26
C TYR A 117 -13.75 -7.01 -3.12
N LEU A 118 -13.85 -7.16 -4.45
CA LEU A 118 -12.73 -6.97 -5.36
C LEU A 118 -12.19 -5.53 -5.32
N LEU A 119 -13.08 -4.53 -5.27
CA LEU A 119 -12.69 -3.13 -5.10
C LEU A 119 -11.94 -2.91 -3.79
N LYS A 120 -12.45 -3.47 -2.68
CA LYS A 120 -11.80 -3.40 -1.36
C LYS A 120 -10.41 -4.05 -1.36
N LEU A 121 -10.26 -5.23 -1.99
CA LEU A 121 -8.95 -5.89 -2.12
C LEU A 121 -7.95 -5.06 -2.91
N ASN A 122 -8.38 -4.48 -4.04
CA ASN A 122 -7.55 -3.64 -4.87
C ASN A 122 -7.09 -2.38 -4.09
N ASN A 123 -7.98 -1.76 -3.33
CA ASN A 123 -7.67 -0.63 -2.47
C ASN A 123 -6.64 -1.00 -1.39
N ARG A 124 -6.80 -2.15 -0.73
CA ARG A 124 -5.83 -2.63 0.28
C ARG A 124 -4.45 -2.87 -0.32
N LYS A 125 -4.38 -3.56 -1.48
CA LYS A 125 -3.12 -3.80 -2.18
C LYS A 125 -2.41 -2.50 -2.51
N ARG A 126 -3.16 -1.50 -2.99
CA ARG A 126 -2.62 -0.16 -3.32
C ARG A 126 -2.11 0.58 -2.08
N ASN A 127 -2.86 0.58 -0.98
CA ASN A 127 -2.42 1.22 0.26
C ASN A 127 -1.12 0.59 0.79
N ASN A 128 -0.99 -0.73 0.69
CA ASN A 128 0.25 -1.42 1.04
C ASN A 128 1.41 -1.00 0.14
N ILE A 129 1.20 -0.86 -1.17
CA ILE A 129 2.23 -0.38 -2.12
C ILE A 129 2.65 1.05 -1.78
N TYR A 130 1.70 1.93 -1.47
CA TYR A 130 2.01 3.31 -1.07
C TYR A 130 2.82 3.35 0.22
N ASN A 131 2.39 2.61 1.26
CA ASN A 131 3.13 2.53 2.52
C ASN A 131 4.54 1.95 2.31
N LEU A 132 4.68 0.95 1.45
CA LEU A 132 5.99 0.38 1.11
C LEU A 132 6.88 1.40 0.39
N SER A 133 6.33 2.16 -0.56
CA SER A 133 7.05 3.23 -1.26
C SER A 133 7.54 4.31 -0.29
N LYS A 134 6.71 4.68 0.69
CA LYS A 134 7.08 5.65 1.72
C LYS A 134 8.15 5.11 2.66
N LEU A 135 8.03 3.85 3.09
CA LEU A 135 9.04 3.19 3.91
C LEU A 135 10.40 3.11 3.18
N LEU A 136 10.38 2.79 1.88
CA LEU A 136 11.58 2.81 1.04
C LEU A 136 12.25 4.18 1.02
N GLU A 137 11.46 5.25 0.89
CA GLU A 137 11.95 6.63 0.93
C GLU A 137 12.60 6.98 2.26
N GLU A 138 11.96 6.62 3.38
CA GLU A 138 12.52 6.81 4.73
C GLU A 138 13.83 6.03 4.94
N VAL A 139 13.91 4.78 4.47
CA VAL A 139 15.13 3.96 4.55
C VAL A 139 16.26 4.55 3.70
N MET A 140 15.95 5.02 2.49
CA MET A 140 16.96 5.65 1.63
C MET A 140 17.54 6.92 2.27
N LEU A 141 16.69 7.79 2.82
CA LEU A 141 17.13 9.00 3.53
C LEU A 141 18.05 8.64 4.70
N TYR A 142 17.66 7.67 5.53
CA TYR A 142 18.48 7.21 6.64
C TYR A 142 19.85 6.66 6.18
N MET A 143 19.87 5.87 5.09
CA MET A 143 21.10 5.33 4.54
C MET A 143 22.01 6.41 3.94
N GLU A 144 21.42 7.43 3.30
CA GLU A 144 22.15 8.58 2.77
C GLU A 144 22.83 9.37 3.90
N ASP A 145 22.08 9.67 4.96
CA ASP A 145 22.61 10.35 6.15
C ASP A 145 23.72 9.53 6.82
N SER A 146 23.52 8.21 6.97
CA SER A 146 24.54 7.32 7.54
C SER A 146 25.81 7.26 6.68
N SER A 147 25.67 7.22 5.35
CA SER A 147 26.81 7.21 4.43
C SER A 147 27.60 8.51 4.51
N ASN A 148 26.89 9.65 4.58
CA ASN A 148 27.52 10.96 4.72
C ASN A 148 28.26 11.12 6.06
N ASP A 149 27.71 10.58 7.16
CA ASP A 149 28.39 10.57 8.47
C ASP A 149 29.65 9.69 8.46
N GLU A 150 29.59 8.50 7.85
CA GLU A 150 30.78 7.64 7.68
C GLU A 150 31.86 8.30 6.82
N LYS A 151 31.48 9.01 5.74
CA LYS A 151 32.42 9.79 4.91
C LYS A 151 33.11 10.87 5.72
N ARG A 152 32.37 11.66 6.51
CA ARG A 152 32.96 12.67 7.41
C ARG A 152 33.94 12.05 8.41
N LYS A 153 33.56 10.94 9.05
CA LYS A 153 34.45 10.21 9.99
C LYS A 153 35.72 9.69 9.31
N TYR A 154 35.62 9.31 8.03
CA TYR A 154 36.76 8.91 7.23
C TYR A 154 37.69 10.11 6.91
N GLU A 155 37.14 11.24 6.49
CA GLU A 155 37.89 12.48 6.25
C GLU A 155 38.69 12.90 7.49
N TYR A 156 38.02 12.99 8.65
CA TYR A 156 38.70 13.28 9.93
C TYR A 156 39.82 12.30 10.26
N PHE A 157 39.64 11.02 9.95
CA PHE A 157 40.67 10.01 10.18
C PHE A 157 41.90 10.22 9.29
N VAL A 158 41.69 10.49 8.00
CA VAL A 158 42.79 10.76 7.06
C VAL A 158 43.55 12.03 7.46
N ASP A 159 42.83 13.10 7.81
CA ASP A 159 43.43 14.36 8.27
C ASP A 159 44.27 14.14 9.54
N SER A 160 43.75 13.36 10.50
CA SER A 160 44.47 13.05 11.74
C SER A 160 45.76 12.24 11.52
N ILE A 161 45.78 11.36 10.51
CA ILE A 161 46.99 10.61 10.13
C ILE A 161 48.00 11.56 9.48
N ALA A 162 47.55 12.39 8.54
CA ALA A 162 48.42 13.35 7.85
C ALA A 162 49.06 14.35 8.83
N GLU A 163 48.29 14.81 9.82
CA GLU A 163 48.79 15.71 10.87
C GLU A 163 49.82 15.02 11.77
N LYS A 164 49.58 13.78 12.20
CA LYS A 164 50.56 12.97 12.95
C LYS A 164 51.85 12.75 12.17
N GLU A 165 51.76 12.50 10.86
CA GLU A 165 52.95 12.35 10.01
C GLU A 165 53.72 13.67 9.86
N LYS A 166 53.01 14.80 9.75
CA LYS A 166 53.63 16.13 9.67
C LYS A 166 54.40 16.47 10.95
N ILE A 167 53.81 16.21 12.12
CA ILE A 167 54.45 16.38 13.44
C ILE A 167 55.68 15.47 13.58
N LYS A 168 55.58 14.21 13.12
CA LYS A 168 56.71 13.28 13.14
C LYS A 168 57.87 13.78 12.28
N ARG A 169 57.61 14.28 11.07
CA ARG A 169 58.66 14.82 10.17
C ARG A 169 59.34 16.08 10.72
N SER A 170 58.58 17.01 11.31
CA SER A 170 59.16 18.21 11.92
C SER A 170 59.97 17.91 13.18
N SER A 171 59.59 16.89 13.96
CA SER A 171 60.37 16.46 15.14
C SER A 171 61.73 15.85 14.77
N VAL A 172 61.82 15.14 13.65
CA VAL A 172 63.07 14.55 13.13
C VAL A 172 64.00 15.63 12.56
N HIS A 173 63.45 16.70 11.99
CA HIS A 173 64.25 17.78 11.41
C HIS A 173 64.85 18.74 12.45
N ASN A 174 64.26 18.83 13.66
CA ASN A 174 64.78 19.63 14.77
C ASN A 174 65.81 18.89 15.65
N MET A 175 66.12 17.63 15.35
CA MET A 175 67.10 16.81 16.08
C MET A 175 68.37 16.50 15.25
N GLY A 176 68.46 16.98 14.00
CA GLY A 176 69.66 16.88 13.16
C GLY A 176 70.32 18.24 12.99
#